data_AF-A0A2W4KET0-F1
#
_entry.id   AF-A0A2W4KET0-F1
#
_cell.length_a   1.000
_cell.length_b   1.000
_cell.length_c   1.000
_cell.angle_alpha   90.00
_cell.angle_beta   90.00
_cell.angle_gamma   90.00
#
_symmetry.space_group_name_H-M   'P 1'
#
loop_
_entity.id
_entity.type
_entity.pdbx_description
1 polymer ?
#
loop_
_entity_poly.entity_id
_entity_poly.type
_entity_poly.pdbx_seq_one_letter_code
_entity_poly.pdbx_strand_id
1 'polypeptide(L)'
;MAQRIHELIWRLPRYTELPPRSALPPDGIYFWFERGEGSATHPRIVRVGINRSPGQFRERIRQHYRGNRRGSAFRLLLGDALLRRRGHHDLWQEWRNRNGPRMPEVESEVSALLAERFSFTYVAVADDEERRRLESWLIACLARGRWPEPSSEWLGNHCSRAEVRRSGLWNIAEVDADPGGDVNRWLARLQELVAETPHVPTGGVRGSKGKAEVLLIIPCSARKEPAARRLFARGEYRRVLDDLPETGRFLAEGRAGNDCSVRKNTPPLAALDYYSGSLYQVPGLKQKLAKAMRENRAEVLILSGGYGMVLADECIRDYEARMNAAYWTRYRLPEVLREFIARRGFRRVYAAAARTTDYATILRRVPWQELSGQLEQAILCTIADVPGGGAQQLVPRALGEVVRTLIDSNFDTSRLAGRTLERLVVVCHDMLRPPRPKRLGDGMLDIGQSKMMVGSWEEGNQWLWFINPAESTPRHEPYASCLPGESTP
;
A
#
# COMPACT_ATOMS: atom_id res chain seq x y z
N MET A 1 -6.29 -26.35 2.26
CA MET A 1 -6.74 -25.45 3.36
C MET A 1 -5.65 -24.48 3.81
N ALA A 2 -4.49 -24.95 4.31
CA ALA A 2 -3.39 -24.09 4.76
C ALA A 2 -2.99 -22.97 3.78
N GLN A 3 -2.97 -23.25 2.46
CA GLN A 3 -2.73 -22.24 1.43
C GLN A 3 -3.77 -21.10 1.44
N ARG A 4 -5.06 -21.41 1.57
CA ARG A 4 -6.11 -20.36 1.58
C ARG A 4 -6.06 -19.51 2.83
N ILE A 5 -5.72 -20.12 3.98
CA ILE A 5 -5.45 -19.37 5.21
C ILE A 5 -4.31 -18.38 4.98
N HIS A 6 -3.19 -18.82 4.41
CA HIS A 6 -2.07 -17.92 4.09
C HIS A 6 -2.49 -16.79 3.15
N GLU A 7 -3.19 -17.10 2.06
CA GLU A 7 -3.64 -16.12 1.08
C GLU A 7 -4.57 -15.06 1.68
N LEU A 8 -5.42 -15.43 2.64
CA LEU A 8 -6.25 -14.49 3.38
C LEU A 8 -5.41 -13.62 4.32
N ILE A 9 -4.53 -14.23 5.11
CA ILE A 9 -3.70 -13.52 6.09
C ILE A 9 -2.69 -12.58 5.43
N TRP A 10 -2.18 -12.91 4.23
CA TRP A 10 -1.25 -12.03 3.49
C TRP A 10 -1.89 -10.73 2.99
N ARG A 11 -3.22 -10.62 2.99
CA ARG A 11 -3.93 -9.37 2.69
C ARG A 11 -3.83 -8.35 3.84
N LEU A 12 -3.48 -8.82 5.04
CA LEU A 12 -3.33 -7.98 6.22
C LEU A 12 -1.93 -7.35 6.26
N PRO A 13 -1.78 -6.11 6.76
CA PRO A 13 -0.47 -5.51 6.96
C PRO A 13 0.35 -6.29 7.98
N ARG A 14 1.66 -6.34 7.76
CA ARG A 14 2.61 -6.98 8.68
C ARG A 14 3.41 -5.94 9.45
N TYR A 15 3.54 -6.18 10.75
CA TYR A 15 4.34 -5.41 11.68
C TYR A 15 5.69 -6.08 11.88
N THR A 16 6.77 -5.41 11.49
CA THR A 16 8.15 -5.86 11.78
C THR A 16 8.65 -5.37 13.13
N GLU A 17 7.97 -4.40 13.72
CA GLU A 17 8.27 -3.84 15.04
C GLU A 17 6.99 -3.80 15.89
N LEU A 18 7.15 -3.66 17.20
CA LEU A 18 6.03 -3.52 18.13
C LEU A 18 5.27 -2.21 17.86
N PRO A 19 4.00 -2.24 17.39
CA PRO A 19 3.26 -1.02 17.12
C PRO A 19 2.77 -0.31 18.40
N PRO A 20 2.36 0.96 18.31
CA PRO A 20 1.72 1.67 19.40
C PRO A 20 0.50 0.91 19.95
N ARG A 21 0.22 1.12 21.25
CA ARG A 21 -0.88 0.48 21.99
C ARG A 21 -2.24 0.69 21.31
N SER A 22 -2.46 1.87 20.78
CA SER A 22 -3.68 2.27 20.07
C SER A 22 -3.88 1.59 18.71
N ALA A 23 -2.82 1.08 18.09
CA ALA A 23 -2.90 0.42 16.79
C ALA A 23 -3.32 -1.05 16.88
N LEU A 24 -3.42 -1.60 18.08
CA LEU A 24 -3.83 -2.99 18.32
C LEU A 24 -5.25 -3.05 18.88
N PRO A 25 -6.07 -4.03 18.47
CA PRO A 25 -7.40 -4.24 19.03
C PRO A 25 -7.31 -4.66 20.51
N PRO A 26 -8.42 -4.58 21.27
CA PRO A 26 -8.48 -5.13 22.62
C PRO A 26 -8.29 -6.66 22.63
N ASP A 27 -8.79 -7.34 21.60
CA ASP A 27 -8.87 -8.79 21.49
C ASP A 27 -8.61 -9.26 20.05
N GLY A 28 -7.97 -10.42 19.89
CA GLY A 28 -7.75 -10.98 18.57
C GLY A 28 -6.82 -12.18 18.48
N ILE A 29 -6.62 -12.62 17.24
CA ILE A 29 -5.72 -13.71 16.86
C ILE A 29 -4.50 -13.10 16.19
N TYR A 30 -3.30 -13.45 16.64
CA TYR A 30 -2.04 -13.03 16.04
C TYR A 30 -1.38 -14.15 15.24
N PHE A 31 -0.68 -13.77 14.18
CA PHE A 31 0.05 -14.66 13.28
C PHE A 31 1.48 -14.17 13.14
N TRP A 32 2.47 -15.01 13.45
CA TRP A 32 3.88 -14.67 13.30
C TRP A 32 4.48 -15.29 12.03
N PHE A 33 5.46 -14.58 11.48
CA PHE A 33 6.29 -14.99 10.36
C PHE A 33 7.76 -14.88 10.78
N GLU A 34 8.59 -15.80 10.30
CA GLU A 34 10.04 -15.78 10.54
C GLU A 34 10.78 -15.55 9.23
N ARG A 35 11.74 -14.63 9.22
CA ARG A 35 12.58 -14.37 8.06
C ARG A 35 13.38 -15.62 7.71
N GLY A 36 13.24 -16.04 6.45
CA GLY A 36 13.82 -17.27 5.91
C GLY A 36 12.80 -18.39 5.72
N GLU A 37 11.59 -18.25 6.28
CA GLU A 37 10.52 -19.24 6.15
C GLU A 37 9.51 -18.87 5.07
N GLY A 38 9.36 -19.74 4.06
CA GLY A 38 8.60 -19.48 2.84
C GLY A 38 9.40 -18.66 1.81
N SER A 39 8.73 -17.84 1.02
CA SER A 39 9.38 -16.94 0.04
C SER A 39 9.13 -15.46 0.37
N ALA A 40 9.85 -14.56 -0.28
CA ALA A 40 9.66 -13.12 -0.11
C ALA A 40 8.21 -12.67 -0.44
N THR A 41 7.55 -13.36 -1.37
CA THR A 41 6.17 -13.10 -1.78
C THR A 41 5.15 -13.96 -1.04
N HIS A 42 5.57 -15.10 -0.50
CA HIS A 42 4.72 -16.08 0.18
C HIS A 42 5.32 -16.46 1.55
N PRO A 43 5.33 -15.53 2.53
CA PRO A 43 5.94 -15.78 3.83
C PRO A 43 5.12 -16.79 4.64
N ARG A 44 5.79 -17.76 5.27
CA ARG A 44 5.14 -18.83 6.02
C ARG A 44 4.69 -18.37 7.40
N ILE A 45 3.44 -18.68 7.77
CA ILE A 45 2.96 -18.53 9.15
C ILE A 45 3.69 -19.57 10.00
N VAL A 46 4.44 -19.10 11.00
CA VAL A 46 5.23 -19.95 11.90
C VAL A 46 4.63 -20.05 13.30
N ARG A 47 3.63 -19.22 13.64
CA ARG A 47 2.92 -19.29 14.91
C ARG A 47 1.56 -18.65 14.79
N VAL A 48 0.57 -19.24 15.45
CA VAL A 48 -0.73 -18.63 15.70
C VAL A 48 -0.94 -18.50 17.20
N GLY A 49 -1.59 -17.44 17.66
CA GLY A 49 -2.27 -17.54 18.95
C GLY A 49 -3.09 -16.35 19.37
N ILE A 50 -3.61 -16.40 20.59
CA ILE A 50 -4.58 -15.41 21.10
C ILE A 50 -4.17 -14.79 22.43
N ASN A 51 -4.87 -13.72 22.82
CA ASN A 51 -5.02 -13.37 24.23
C ASN A 51 -6.11 -14.21 24.90
N ARG A 52 -5.81 -14.70 26.11
CA ARG A 52 -6.72 -15.58 26.87
C ARG A 52 -7.71 -14.83 27.74
N SER A 53 -7.38 -13.60 28.12
CA SER A 53 -8.22 -12.74 28.95
C SER A 53 -8.72 -11.57 28.09
N PRO A 54 -9.99 -11.17 28.21
CA PRO A 54 -10.56 -10.06 27.44
C PRO A 54 -9.74 -8.78 27.57
N GLY A 55 -9.58 -8.03 26.47
CA GLY A 55 -8.86 -6.76 26.43
C GLY A 55 -7.33 -6.84 26.53
N GLN A 56 -6.76 -8.05 26.69
CA GLN A 56 -5.33 -8.23 26.96
C GLN A 56 -4.48 -8.47 25.70
N PHE A 57 -5.03 -8.36 24.49
CA PHE A 57 -4.27 -8.57 23.25
C PHE A 57 -3.03 -7.71 23.14
N ARG A 58 -3.18 -6.41 23.45
CA ARG A 58 -2.11 -5.43 23.40
C ARG A 58 -0.94 -5.81 24.30
N GLU A 59 -1.24 -6.30 25.49
CA GLU A 59 -0.22 -6.70 26.46
C GLU A 59 0.41 -8.04 26.07
N ARG A 60 -0.40 -8.97 25.56
CA ARG A 60 0.09 -10.26 25.06
C ARG A 60 1.13 -10.10 23.95
N ILE A 61 0.92 -9.20 22.99
CA ILE A 61 1.92 -8.91 21.94
C ILE A 61 3.21 -8.32 22.56
N ARG A 62 3.10 -7.38 23.51
CA ARG A 62 4.28 -6.83 24.20
C ARG A 62 5.07 -7.88 24.96
N GLN A 63 4.38 -8.79 25.63
CA GLN A 63 5.00 -9.90 26.37
C GLN A 63 5.81 -10.81 25.45
N HIS A 64 5.43 -10.94 24.17
CA HIS A 64 6.28 -11.65 23.21
C HIS A 64 7.59 -10.88 22.97
N TYR A 65 7.54 -9.59 22.66
CA TYR A 65 8.74 -8.78 22.38
C TYR A 65 9.66 -8.55 23.59
N ARG A 66 9.09 -8.25 24.76
CA ARG A 66 9.84 -7.75 25.94
C ARG A 66 9.63 -8.56 27.23
N GLY A 67 8.84 -9.63 27.17
CA GLY A 67 8.55 -10.47 28.33
C GLY A 67 9.64 -11.50 28.59
N ASN A 68 9.24 -12.63 29.19
CA ASN A 68 10.13 -13.75 29.49
C ASN A 68 9.45 -15.10 29.26
N ARG A 69 10.19 -16.20 29.39
CA ARG A 69 9.74 -17.59 29.18
C ARG A 69 8.62 -18.02 30.13
N ARG A 70 8.48 -17.38 31.29
CA ARG A 70 7.39 -17.63 32.25
C ARG A 70 6.06 -17.12 31.71
N GLY A 71 6.05 -15.89 31.17
CA GLY A 71 4.86 -15.26 30.59
C GLY A 71 4.57 -15.67 29.14
N SER A 72 5.53 -16.25 28.43
CA SER A 72 5.41 -16.53 27.00
C SER A 72 5.95 -17.92 26.65
N ALA A 73 5.04 -18.86 26.39
CA ALA A 73 5.39 -20.16 25.84
C ALA A 73 6.17 -20.06 24.52
N PHE A 74 5.94 -19.00 23.73
CA PHE A 74 6.69 -18.75 22.52
C PHE A 74 8.18 -18.52 22.82
N ARG A 75 8.47 -17.65 23.78
CA ARG A 75 9.84 -17.32 24.18
C ARG A 75 10.55 -18.54 24.76
N LEU A 76 9.82 -19.35 25.53
CA LEU A 76 10.32 -20.63 26.03
C LEU A 76 10.79 -21.55 24.89
N LEU A 77 9.98 -21.71 23.84
CA LEU A 77 10.32 -22.54 22.67
C LEU A 77 11.49 -21.97 21.86
N LEU A 78 11.54 -20.65 21.67
CA LEU A 78 12.64 -20.01 20.94
C LEU A 78 13.98 -20.16 21.67
N GLY A 79 14.01 -19.90 22.98
CA GLY A 79 15.23 -20.07 23.77
C GLY A 79 15.68 -21.54 23.85
N ASP A 80 14.74 -22.47 23.93
CA ASP A 80 15.03 -23.91 23.86
C ASP A 80 15.72 -24.28 22.54
N ALA A 81 15.18 -23.84 21.41
CA ALA A 81 15.76 -24.10 20.10
C ALA A 81 17.12 -23.41 19.90
N LEU A 82 17.29 -22.17 20.40
CA LEU A 82 18.57 -21.43 20.34
C LEU A 82 19.67 -22.17 21.10
N LEU A 83 19.41 -22.56 22.35
CA LEU A 83 20.39 -23.27 23.19
C LEU A 83 20.76 -24.63 22.60
N ARG A 84 19.77 -25.35 22.07
CA ARG A 84 20.00 -26.66 21.42
C ARG A 84 20.80 -26.54 20.13
N ARG A 85 20.55 -25.54 19.30
CA ARG A 85 21.33 -25.29 18.08
C ARG A 85 22.82 -25.06 18.37
N ARG A 86 23.15 -24.49 19.53
CA ARG A 86 24.53 -24.21 19.95
C ARG A 86 25.21 -25.34 20.72
N GLY A 87 24.51 -26.44 20.99
CA GLY A 87 25.06 -27.56 21.77
C GLY A 87 25.21 -27.27 23.27
N HIS A 88 24.52 -26.27 23.84
CA HIS A 88 24.55 -26.00 25.27
C HIS A 88 23.63 -26.96 26.04
N HIS A 89 24.04 -28.22 26.16
CA HIS A 89 23.24 -29.33 26.67
C HIS A 89 22.74 -29.16 28.13
N ASP A 90 23.50 -28.46 28.98
CA ASP A 90 23.11 -28.24 30.37
C ASP A 90 22.15 -27.05 30.51
N LEU A 91 22.41 -25.96 29.77
CA LEU A 91 21.62 -24.74 29.84
C LEU A 91 20.20 -24.91 29.27
N TRP A 92 20.00 -25.75 28.24
CA TRP A 92 18.66 -25.90 27.67
C TRP A 92 17.71 -26.66 28.61
N GLN A 93 18.21 -27.60 29.43
CA GLN A 93 17.37 -28.31 30.41
C GLN A 93 16.87 -27.34 31.49
N GLU A 94 17.77 -26.49 31.99
CA GLU A 94 17.42 -25.44 32.95
C GLU A 94 16.45 -24.42 32.34
N TRP A 95 16.69 -23.99 31.10
CA TRP A 95 15.80 -23.08 30.39
C TRP A 95 14.39 -23.65 30.22
N ARG A 96 14.28 -24.95 29.89
CA ARG A 96 13.01 -25.64 29.69
C ARG A 96 12.17 -25.70 30.97
N ASN A 97 12.81 -25.68 32.14
CA ASN A 97 12.10 -25.44 33.38
C ASN A 97 11.59 -23.99 33.39
N ARG A 98 10.31 -23.82 33.01
CA ARG A 98 9.64 -22.51 32.93
C ARG A 98 9.83 -21.70 34.21
N ASN A 99 9.74 -22.35 35.37
CA ASN A 99 9.85 -21.71 36.69
C ASN A 99 11.26 -21.78 37.29
N GLY A 100 12.23 -22.31 36.54
CA GLY A 100 13.64 -22.36 36.95
C GLY A 100 14.30 -20.98 37.07
N PRO A 101 15.63 -20.95 37.31
CA PRO A 101 16.38 -19.71 37.49
C PRO A 101 16.22 -18.76 36.32
N ARG A 102 16.35 -17.45 36.59
CA ARG A 102 16.33 -16.43 35.54
C ARG A 102 17.60 -16.55 34.72
N MET A 103 17.46 -16.51 33.39
CA MET A 103 18.57 -16.57 32.44
C MET A 103 18.47 -15.34 31.51
N PRO A 104 18.86 -14.14 32.00
CA PRO A 104 18.64 -12.89 31.29
C PRO A 104 19.38 -12.83 29.95
N GLU A 105 20.50 -13.53 29.81
CA GLU A 105 21.28 -13.61 28.56
C GLU A 105 20.44 -14.28 27.47
N VAL A 106 19.86 -15.45 27.77
CA VAL A 106 19.00 -16.18 26.82
C VAL A 106 17.72 -15.39 26.54
N GLU A 107 17.14 -14.71 27.52
CA GLU A 107 15.99 -13.81 27.29
C GLU A 107 16.34 -12.64 26.36
N SER A 108 17.51 -12.03 26.54
CA SER A 108 17.99 -10.94 25.68
C SER A 108 18.16 -11.43 24.24
N GLU A 109 18.74 -12.60 24.05
CA GLU A 109 18.88 -13.21 22.73
C GLU A 109 17.53 -13.55 22.08
N VAL A 110 16.58 -14.09 22.84
CA VAL A 110 15.22 -14.33 22.34
C VAL A 110 14.55 -13.02 21.94
N SER A 111 14.75 -11.95 22.70
CA SER A 111 14.26 -10.60 22.35
C SER A 111 14.91 -10.06 21.08
N ALA A 112 16.23 -10.21 20.92
CA ALA A 112 16.93 -9.82 19.69
C ALA A 112 16.42 -10.63 18.49
N LEU A 113 16.27 -11.95 18.65
CA LEU A 113 15.73 -12.82 17.62
C LEU A 113 14.33 -12.39 17.16
N LEU A 114 13.42 -12.12 18.10
CA LEU A 114 12.07 -11.64 17.81
C LEU A 114 12.06 -10.27 17.13
N ALA A 115 12.95 -9.37 17.52
CA ALA A 115 13.06 -8.04 16.92
C ALA A 115 13.65 -8.08 15.50
N GLU A 116 14.62 -8.94 15.24
CA GLU A 116 15.37 -8.95 13.99
C GLU A 116 14.79 -9.85 12.90
N ARG A 117 14.20 -10.98 13.30
CA ARG A 117 13.79 -12.03 12.36
C ARG A 117 12.28 -12.22 12.27
N PHE A 118 11.51 -11.76 13.25
CA PHE A 118 10.08 -12.00 13.27
C PHE A 118 9.29 -10.77 12.85
N SER A 119 8.18 -11.03 12.15
CA SER A 119 7.11 -10.06 11.93
C SER A 119 5.78 -10.70 12.30
N PHE A 120 4.75 -9.91 12.54
CA PHE A 120 3.43 -10.44 12.85
C PHE A 120 2.31 -9.65 12.20
N THR A 121 1.14 -10.27 12.08
CA THR A 121 -0.13 -9.60 11.80
C THR A 121 -1.21 -10.11 12.76
N TYR A 122 -2.41 -9.55 12.68
CA TYR A 122 -3.53 -9.94 13.53
C TYR A 122 -4.88 -9.82 12.82
N VAL A 123 -5.84 -10.58 13.34
CA VAL A 123 -7.27 -10.47 13.03
C VAL A 123 -7.99 -10.11 14.33
N ALA A 124 -8.82 -9.06 14.30
CA ALA A 124 -9.60 -8.64 15.46
C ALA A 124 -10.77 -9.61 15.67
N VAL A 125 -10.88 -10.20 16.86
CA VAL A 125 -11.97 -11.12 17.21
C VAL A 125 -12.34 -10.85 18.66
N ALA A 126 -13.47 -10.18 18.88
CA ALA A 126 -13.90 -9.75 20.20
C ALA A 126 -14.40 -10.92 21.06
N ASP A 127 -15.22 -11.79 20.47
CA ASP A 127 -15.80 -12.93 21.17
C ASP A 127 -14.74 -13.96 21.58
N ASP A 128 -14.75 -14.39 22.85
CA ASP A 128 -13.72 -15.28 23.40
C ASP A 128 -13.86 -16.73 22.90
N GLU A 129 -15.08 -17.21 22.75
CA GLU A 129 -15.34 -18.58 22.32
C GLU A 129 -14.99 -18.76 20.84
N GLU A 130 -15.45 -17.84 19.98
CA GLU A 130 -15.11 -17.76 18.58
C GLU A 130 -13.59 -17.67 18.39
N ARG A 131 -12.92 -16.78 19.13
CA ARG A 131 -11.46 -16.61 19.07
C ARG A 131 -10.71 -17.89 19.41
N ARG A 132 -11.13 -18.63 20.44
CA ARG A 132 -10.51 -19.93 20.82
C ARG A 132 -10.75 -21.01 19.77
N ARG A 133 -11.98 -21.12 19.28
CA ARG A 133 -12.34 -22.12 18.24
C ARG A 133 -11.58 -21.85 16.94
N LEU A 134 -11.48 -20.59 16.52
CA LEU A 134 -10.68 -20.18 15.37
C LEU A 134 -9.18 -20.43 15.58
N GLU A 135 -8.61 -20.09 16.75
CA GLU A 135 -7.20 -20.40 17.05
C GLU A 135 -6.91 -21.90 16.88
N SER A 136 -7.75 -22.74 17.47
CA SER A 136 -7.65 -24.20 17.40
C SER A 136 -7.71 -24.70 15.96
N TRP A 137 -8.72 -24.29 15.22
CA TRP A 137 -8.93 -24.68 13.82
C TRP A 137 -7.78 -24.21 12.92
N LEU A 138 -7.30 -22.97 13.08
CA LEU A 138 -6.19 -22.40 12.33
C LEU A 138 -4.90 -23.19 12.57
N ILE A 139 -4.57 -23.49 13.83
CA ILE A 139 -3.37 -24.26 14.17
C ILE A 139 -3.44 -25.66 13.55
N ALA A 140 -4.57 -26.37 13.72
CA ALA A 140 -4.78 -27.70 13.16
C ALA A 140 -4.64 -27.72 11.62
N CYS A 141 -5.26 -26.76 10.93
CA CYS A 141 -5.18 -26.64 9.48
C CYS A 141 -3.75 -26.36 8.98
N LEU A 142 -3.02 -25.46 9.65
CA LEU A 142 -1.66 -25.08 9.28
C LEU A 142 -0.66 -26.20 9.57
N ALA A 143 -0.79 -26.87 10.73
CA ALA A 143 0.07 -27.97 11.14
C ALA A 143 -0.04 -29.18 10.21
N ARG A 144 -1.26 -29.52 9.74
CA ARG A 144 -1.48 -30.62 8.79
C ARG A 144 -1.04 -30.27 7.37
N GLY A 145 -1.29 -29.02 6.93
CA GLY A 145 -1.00 -28.61 5.56
C GLY A 145 0.48 -28.31 5.30
N ARG A 146 1.25 -27.92 6.33
CA ARG A 146 2.69 -27.59 6.25
C ARG A 146 3.08 -26.79 5.02
N TRP A 147 2.23 -25.85 4.59
CA TRP A 147 2.44 -25.09 3.36
C TRP A 147 2.58 -23.60 3.68
N PRO A 148 3.61 -22.90 3.17
CA PRO A 148 4.84 -23.49 2.59
C PRO A 148 5.55 -24.43 3.58
N GLU A 149 6.37 -25.36 3.11
CA GLU A 149 7.11 -26.27 4.01
C GLU A 149 8.14 -25.51 4.86
N PRO A 150 8.40 -25.94 6.11
CA PRO A 150 9.50 -25.40 6.90
C PRO A 150 10.84 -25.59 6.19
N SER A 151 11.69 -24.57 6.21
CA SER A 151 13.01 -24.69 5.59
C SER A 151 13.93 -25.61 6.40
N SER A 152 14.97 -26.16 5.77
CA SER A 152 16.02 -26.92 6.48
C SER A 152 16.73 -26.07 7.53
N GLU A 153 16.85 -24.77 7.29
CA GLU A 153 17.50 -23.78 8.16
C GLU A 153 16.57 -23.23 9.25
N TRP A 154 15.32 -23.71 9.31
CA TRP A 154 14.35 -23.23 10.28
C TRP A 154 14.83 -23.53 11.71
N LEU A 155 14.89 -22.51 12.57
CA LEU A 155 15.33 -22.68 13.96
C LEU A 155 14.49 -23.72 14.70
N GLY A 156 13.20 -23.85 14.34
CA GLY A 156 12.28 -24.83 14.91
C GLY A 156 12.76 -26.27 14.80
N ASN A 157 13.61 -26.61 13.81
CA ASN A 157 14.18 -27.94 13.64
C ASN A 157 15.05 -28.36 14.83
N HIS A 158 15.60 -27.41 15.60
CA HIS A 158 16.40 -27.67 16.79
C HIS A 158 15.59 -27.71 18.09
N CYS A 159 14.31 -27.32 18.06
CA CYS A 159 13.44 -27.31 19.24
C CYS A 159 13.33 -28.71 19.87
N SER A 160 13.33 -28.83 21.19
CA SER A 160 13.20 -30.12 21.89
C SER A 160 11.81 -30.74 21.74
N ARG A 161 10.78 -29.93 21.52
CA ARG A 161 9.39 -30.36 21.35
C ARG A 161 9.17 -30.95 19.95
N ALA A 162 8.77 -32.22 19.90
CA ALA A 162 8.51 -32.91 18.64
C ALA A 162 7.31 -32.29 17.90
N GLU A 163 6.34 -31.78 18.65
CA GLU A 163 5.16 -31.05 18.17
C GLU A 163 5.56 -29.88 17.27
N VAL A 164 6.56 -29.10 17.69
CA VAL A 164 7.09 -27.95 16.92
C VAL A 164 7.78 -28.43 15.64
N ARG A 165 8.66 -29.43 15.76
CA ARG A 165 9.42 -29.96 14.61
C ARG A 165 8.49 -30.58 13.56
N ARG A 166 7.52 -31.39 13.98
CA ARG A 166 6.60 -32.10 13.08
C ARG A 166 5.62 -31.15 12.40
N SER A 167 5.00 -30.24 13.15
CA SER A 167 3.97 -29.33 12.62
C SER A 167 4.55 -28.20 11.77
N GLY A 168 5.81 -27.84 11.98
CA GLY A 168 6.36 -26.61 11.41
C GLY A 168 5.91 -25.35 12.14
N LEU A 169 5.19 -25.44 13.25
CA LEU A 169 4.68 -24.28 13.99
C LEU A 169 5.33 -24.17 15.36
N TRP A 170 5.54 -22.94 15.82
CA TRP A 170 5.85 -22.63 17.20
C TRP A 170 4.62 -22.75 18.12
N ASN A 171 3.84 -23.82 17.95
CA ASN A 171 2.67 -24.21 18.71
C ASN A 171 2.88 -25.62 19.29
N ILE A 172 2.25 -25.92 20.43
CA ILE A 172 2.30 -27.25 21.06
C ILE A 172 0.88 -27.83 21.11
N ALA A 173 -0.06 -27.05 21.64
CA ALA A 173 -1.48 -27.41 21.61
C ALA A 173 -2.05 -27.27 20.19
N GLU A 174 -3.07 -28.07 19.89
CA GLU A 174 -3.87 -28.04 18.66
C GLU A 174 -3.16 -28.45 17.36
N VAL A 175 -1.86 -28.77 17.40
CA VAL A 175 -1.11 -29.15 16.18
C VAL A 175 -1.47 -30.53 15.65
N ASP A 176 -1.94 -31.42 16.53
CA ASP A 176 -2.39 -32.77 16.18
C ASP A 176 -3.93 -32.88 16.15
N ALA A 177 -4.65 -31.77 16.39
CA ALA A 177 -6.10 -31.76 16.37
C ALA A 177 -6.63 -32.04 14.95
N ASP A 178 -7.81 -32.68 14.88
CA ASP A 178 -8.58 -32.70 13.65
C ASP A 178 -9.22 -31.32 13.49
N PRO A 179 -8.93 -30.56 12.41
CA PRO A 179 -9.59 -29.29 12.19
C PRO A 179 -11.12 -29.42 12.19
N GLY A 180 -11.67 -30.56 11.77
CA GLY A 180 -13.10 -30.90 11.90
C GLY A 180 -14.10 -29.86 11.37
N GLY A 181 -15.40 -30.18 11.47
CA GLY A 181 -16.49 -29.24 11.17
C GLY A 181 -16.62 -28.78 9.71
N ASP A 182 -17.49 -27.79 9.49
CA ASP A 182 -17.66 -27.16 8.18
C ASP A 182 -16.49 -26.20 7.91
N VAL A 183 -15.44 -26.74 7.30
CA VAL A 183 -14.21 -26.01 6.97
C VAL A 183 -14.48 -24.80 6.07
N ASN A 184 -15.49 -24.87 5.20
CA ASN A 184 -15.86 -23.75 4.33
C ASN A 184 -16.49 -22.63 5.14
N ARG A 185 -17.33 -22.96 6.13
CA ARG A 185 -17.88 -21.97 7.07
C ARG A 185 -16.78 -21.24 7.85
N TRP A 186 -15.79 -21.96 8.37
CA TRP A 186 -14.68 -21.33 9.09
C TRP A 186 -13.80 -20.46 8.19
N LEU A 187 -13.58 -20.89 6.95
CA LEU A 187 -12.82 -20.10 5.98
C LEU A 187 -13.57 -18.82 5.59
N ALA A 188 -14.89 -18.91 5.35
CA ALA A 188 -15.74 -17.76 5.08
C ALA A 188 -15.72 -16.78 6.27
N ARG A 189 -15.84 -17.31 7.50
CA ARG A 189 -15.78 -16.47 8.70
C ARG A 189 -14.42 -15.79 8.88
N LEU A 190 -13.32 -16.49 8.61
CA LEU A 190 -11.99 -15.88 8.61
C LEU A 190 -11.89 -14.76 7.57
N GLN A 191 -12.46 -14.95 6.37
CA GLN A 191 -12.47 -13.93 5.33
C GLN A 191 -13.24 -12.67 5.75
N GLU A 192 -14.40 -12.82 6.40
CA GLU A 192 -15.16 -11.71 6.98
C GLU A 192 -14.31 -10.96 8.00
N LEU A 193 -13.74 -11.68 8.97
CA LEU A 193 -12.91 -11.08 10.02
C LEU A 193 -11.68 -10.36 9.44
N VAL A 194 -11.06 -10.90 8.38
CA VAL A 194 -9.97 -10.26 7.64
C VAL A 194 -10.42 -8.94 7.01
N ALA A 195 -11.63 -8.90 6.45
CA ALA A 195 -12.19 -7.68 5.85
C ALA A 195 -12.62 -6.64 6.89
N GLU A 196 -13.14 -7.10 8.04
CA GLU A 196 -13.61 -6.27 9.15
C GLU A 196 -12.47 -5.74 10.02
N THR A 197 -11.32 -6.41 10.07
CA THR A 197 -10.23 -6.05 10.98
C THR A 197 -9.74 -4.64 10.65
N PRO A 198 -9.94 -3.67 11.58
CA PRO A 198 -9.47 -2.32 11.37
C PRO A 198 -7.95 -2.33 11.48
N HIS A 199 -7.30 -2.02 10.37
CA HIS A 199 -5.86 -1.78 10.37
C HIS A 199 -5.60 -0.29 10.45
N VAL A 200 -4.86 0.10 11.48
CA VAL A 200 -4.04 1.30 11.37
C VAL A 200 -2.94 0.94 10.37
N PRO A 201 -2.87 1.56 9.18
CA PRO A 201 -1.77 1.30 8.27
C PRO A 201 -0.47 1.47 9.03
N THR A 202 0.48 0.55 8.87
CA THR A 202 1.85 0.66 9.36
C THR A 202 2.52 1.87 8.71
N GLY A 203 2.19 3.04 9.23
CA GLY A 203 2.88 4.31 9.08
C GLY A 203 3.00 4.84 10.49
N GLY A 204 4.21 5.23 10.88
CA GLY A 204 4.50 5.79 12.20
C GLY A 204 3.43 6.81 12.60
N VAL A 205 3.04 6.76 13.88
CA VAL A 205 2.16 7.69 14.60
C VAL A 205 1.75 8.91 13.75
N ARG A 206 0.71 8.76 12.93
CA ARG A 206 -0.01 9.90 12.34
C ARG A 206 -0.88 10.44 13.46
N GLY A 207 -0.38 11.43 14.19
CA GLY A 207 -1.20 12.17 15.15
C GLY A 207 -2.38 12.78 14.40
N SER A 208 -3.60 12.30 14.68
CA SER A 208 -4.94 12.90 14.52
C SER A 208 -5.25 13.87 13.35
N LYS A 209 -4.40 14.00 12.34
CA LYS A 209 -4.59 14.81 11.13
C LYS A 209 -4.90 13.87 9.98
N GLY A 210 -5.95 14.21 9.22
CA GLY A 210 -6.54 13.38 8.17
C GLY A 210 -5.58 12.81 7.12
N LYS A 211 -6.12 11.96 6.23
CA LYS A 211 -5.39 11.39 5.10
C LYS A 211 -4.78 12.50 4.23
N ALA A 212 -3.60 12.28 3.66
CA ALA A 212 -3.00 13.26 2.75
C ALA A 212 -3.88 13.42 1.50
N GLU A 213 -4.29 14.65 1.20
CA GLU A 213 -5.11 14.95 0.03
C GLU A 213 -4.27 15.31 -1.21
N VAL A 214 -2.96 15.54 -1.02
CA VAL A 214 -2.03 15.92 -2.09
C VAL A 214 -1.12 14.76 -2.44
N LEU A 215 -0.92 14.53 -3.75
CA LEU A 215 0.07 13.61 -4.29
C LEU A 215 1.14 14.38 -5.08
N LEU A 216 2.41 14.15 -4.75
CA LEU A 216 3.56 14.58 -5.54
C LEU A 216 4.08 13.40 -6.36
N ILE A 217 4.24 13.59 -7.67
CA ILE A 217 4.84 12.58 -8.57
C ILE A 217 6.16 13.12 -9.13
N ILE A 218 7.27 12.43 -8.89
CA ILE A 218 8.62 12.84 -9.32
C ILE A 218 9.34 11.72 -10.09
N PRO A 219 10.31 12.02 -10.96
CA PRO A 219 11.03 11.01 -11.73
C PRO A 219 12.13 10.37 -10.89
N CYS A 220 12.45 9.11 -11.17
CA CYS A 220 13.62 8.44 -10.58
C CYS A 220 14.95 9.03 -11.07
N SER A 221 16.05 8.54 -10.50
CA SER A 221 17.40 8.92 -10.92
C SER A 221 18.23 7.70 -11.32
N ALA A 222 19.09 7.87 -12.33
CA ALA A 222 20.10 6.89 -12.67
C ALA A 222 21.09 6.68 -11.49
N ARG A 223 21.53 7.76 -10.84
CA ARG A 223 22.45 7.71 -9.69
C ARG A 223 21.70 7.25 -8.44
N LYS A 224 22.21 6.19 -7.81
CA LYS A 224 21.66 5.56 -6.62
C LYS A 224 22.75 5.35 -5.56
N GLU A 225 23.10 6.43 -4.87
CA GLU A 225 24.05 6.44 -3.78
C GLU A 225 23.28 6.62 -2.46
N PRO A 226 23.33 5.64 -1.54
CA PRO A 226 22.65 5.72 -0.26
C PRO A 226 23.04 6.98 0.52
N ALA A 227 22.05 7.74 1.00
CA ALA A 227 22.33 8.84 1.90
C ALA A 227 23.03 8.36 3.19
N ALA A 228 24.06 9.09 3.64
CA ALA A 228 24.78 8.78 4.88
C ALA A 228 23.84 8.73 6.10
N ARG A 229 22.82 9.60 6.13
CA ARG A 229 21.73 9.57 7.10
C ARG A 229 20.44 9.20 6.38
N ARG A 230 19.80 8.12 6.83
CA ARG A 230 18.51 7.65 6.31
C ARG A 230 17.38 8.54 6.81
N LEU A 231 16.43 8.83 5.92
CA LEU A 231 15.21 9.59 6.21
C LEU A 231 14.09 8.68 6.72
N PHE A 232 14.15 7.39 6.37
CA PHE A 232 13.18 6.38 6.77
C PHE A 232 13.88 5.28 7.57
N ALA A 233 13.23 4.82 8.65
CA ALA A 233 13.76 3.73 9.45
C ALA A 233 13.61 2.38 8.72
N ARG A 234 14.49 1.41 9.03
CA ARG A 234 14.36 0.04 8.51
C ARG A 234 13.09 -0.57 9.10
N GLY A 235 12.05 -0.82 8.30
CA GLY A 235 10.80 -1.45 8.75
C GLY A 235 9.54 -0.60 8.57
N GLU A 236 9.69 0.66 8.13
CA GLU A 236 8.56 1.55 7.81
C GLU A 236 8.12 1.46 6.33
N TYR A 237 8.65 0.51 5.58
CA TYR A 237 8.51 0.50 4.13
C TYR A 237 7.13 0.01 3.70
N ARG A 238 6.40 0.87 3.00
CA ARG A 238 5.15 0.52 2.33
C ARG A 238 5.42 -0.05 0.95
N ARG A 239 4.45 -0.77 0.38
CA ARG A 239 4.51 -1.20 -1.03
C ARG A 239 3.30 -0.66 -1.75
N VAL A 240 3.54 -0.02 -2.88
CA VAL A 240 2.45 0.49 -3.72
C VAL A 240 1.50 -0.60 -4.20
N LEU A 241 2.00 -1.84 -4.36
CA LEU A 241 1.20 -3.00 -4.75
C LEU A 241 0.10 -3.35 -3.74
N ASP A 242 0.30 -3.02 -2.46
CA ASP A 242 -0.71 -3.29 -1.42
C ASP A 242 -1.96 -2.41 -1.60
N ASP A 243 -1.90 -1.35 -2.41
CA ASP A 243 -3.01 -0.45 -2.72
C ASP A 243 -3.69 -0.71 -4.07
N LEU A 244 -3.26 -1.75 -4.81
CA LEU A 244 -3.62 -1.97 -6.22
C LEU A 244 -4.28 -3.34 -6.46
N PRO A 245 -5.48 -3.61 -5.92
CA PRO A 245 -6.15 -4.89 -6.12
C PRO A 245 -6.53 -5.20 -7.58
N GLU A 246 -6.81 -4.20 -8.42
CA GLU A 246 -7.32 -4.43 -9.78
C GLU A 246 -6.20 -4.49 -10.81
N THR A 247 -5.23 -3.57 -10.70
CA THR A 247 -4.15 -3.41 -11.69
C THR A 247 -2.77 -3.80 -11.17
N GLY A 248 -2.64 -4.16 -9.88
CA GLY A 248 -1.36 -4.52 -9.26
C GLY A 248 -0.63 -5.66 -9.96
N ARG A 249 -1.36 -6.59 -10.57
CA ARG A 249 -0.78 -7.67 -11.40
C ARG A 249 0.06 -7.13 -12.57
N PHE A 250 -0.39 -6.07 -13.25
CA PHE A 250 0.32 -5.52 -14.41
C PHE A 250 1.63 -4.84 -13.98
N LEU A 251 1.59 -4.13 -12.84
CA LEU A 251 2.79 -3.55 -12.25
C LEU A 251 3.78 -4.64 -11.79
N ALA A 252 3.29 -5.73 -11.21
CA ALA A 252 4.12 -6.86 -10.79
C ALA A 252 4.78 -7.57 -11.98
N GLU A 253 4.03 -7.79 -13.07
CA GLU A 253 4.55 -8.39 -14.31
C GLU A 253 5.60 -7.49 -14.98
N GLY A 254 5.36 -6.18 -15.08
CA GLY A 254 6.35 -5.24 -15.62
C GLY A 254 7.60 -5.11 -14.75
N ARG A 255 7.48 -5.29 -13.43
CA ARG A 255 8.65 -5.39 -12.53
C ARG A 255 9.42 -6.69 -12.77
N ALA A 256 8.73 -7.82 -12.93
CA ALA A 256 9.37 -9.10 -13.21
C ALA A 256 10.14 -9.08 -14.55
N GLY A 257 9.59 -8.44 -15.58
CA GLY A 257 10.27 -8.27 -16.86
C GLY A 257 11.53 -7.41 -16.80
N ASN A 258 11.68 -6.56 -15.77
CA ASN A 258 12.87 -5.76 -15.50
C ASN A 258 13.80 -6.37 -14.43
N ASP A 259 13.52 -7.57 -13.90
CA ASP A 259 14.29 -8.16 -12.78
C ASP A 259 15.78 -8.34 -13.12
N CYS A 260 16.11 -8.58 -14.40
CA CYS A 260 17.50 -8.70 -14.86
C CYS A 260 18.30 -7.39 -14.71
N SER A 261 17.62 -6.23 -14.69
CA SER A 261 18.26 -4.93 -14.48
C SER A 261 18.57 -4.64 -13.01
N VAL A 262 18.03 -5.44 -12.08
CA VAL A 262 18.14 -5.22 -10.63
C VAL A 262 19.39 -5.90 -10.07
N ARG A 263 20.22 -5.13 -9.38
CA ARG A 263 21.44 -5.62 -8.73
C ARG A 263 21.10 -6.27 -7.38
N LYS A 264 20.84 -7.58 -7.40
CA LYS A 264 20.38 -8.36 -6.24
C LYS A 264 21.29 -8.27 -5.00
N ASN A 265 22.58 -8.03 -5.21
CA ASN A 265 23.59 -7.92 -4.13
C ASN A 265 23.61 -6.54 -3.42
N THR A 266 22.81 -5.57 -3.88
CA THR A 266 22.75 -4.25 -3.25
C THR A 266 21.72 -4.20 -2.12
N PRO A 267 21.99 -3.47 -1.02
CA PRO A 267 21.07 -3.40 0.12
C PRO A 267 19.75 -2.72 -0.29
N PRO A 268 18.59 -3.25 0.13
CA PRO A 268 17.33 -2.58 -0.12
C PRO A 268 17.20 -1.35 0.78
N LEU A 269 16.81 -0.21 0.19
CA LEU A 269 16.62 1.08 0.86
C LEU A 269 15.35 1.76 0.36
N ALA A 270 14.76 2.66 1.16
CA ALA A 270 13.68 3.51 0.69
C ALA A 270 14.09 4.25 -0.59
N ALA A 271 13.19 4.32 -1.57
CA ALA A 271 13.46 4.94 -2.86
C ALA A 271 14.02 6.36 -2.72
N LEU A 272 13.45 7.17 -1.83
CA LEU A 272 13.92 8.53 -1.58
C LEU A 272 15.30 8.58 -0.89
N ASP A 273 15.65 7.59 -0.07
CA ASP A 273 17.00 7.47 0.51
C ASP A 273 18.05 7.02 -0.51
N TYR A 274 17.63 6.33 -1.57
CA TYR A 274 18.53 5.73 -2.55
C TYR A 274 18.84 6.67 -3.72
N TYR A 275 17.85 7.34 -4.31
CA TYR A 275 18.07 8.19 -5.49
C TYR A 275 18.88 9.44 -5.14
N SER A 276 19.88 9.77 -5.97
CA SER A 276 20.92 10.75 -5.64
C SER A 276 21.31 11.69 -6.78
N GLY A 277 20.56 11.74 -7.89
CA GLY A 277 20.82 12.68 -8.99
C GLY A 277 20.41 14.13 -8.70
N SER A 278 20.65 15.03 -9.66
CA SER A 278 20.57 16.49 -9.47
C SER A 278 19.24 17.01 -8.91
N LEU A 279 18.10 16.34 -9.22
CA LEU A 279 16.81 16.63 -8.59
C LEU A 279 16.87 16.43 -7.06
N TYR A 280 17.36 15.26 -6.65
CA TYR A 280 17.43 14.83 -5.26
C TYR A 280 18.53 15.53 -4.45
N GLN A 281 19.47 16.19 -5.12
CA GLN A 281 20.54 16.99 -4.52
C GLN A 281 20.12 18.45 -4.27
N VAL A 282 18.92 18.87 -4.68
CA VAL A 282 18.41 20.21 -4.34
C VAL A 282 18.41 20.37 -2.81
N PRO A 283 19.05 21.44 -2.27
CA PRO A 283 19.22 21.58 -0.83
C PRO A 283 17.91 21.49 -0.04
N GLY A 284 17.88 20.56 0.91
CA GLY A 284 16.76 20.33 1.82
C GLY A 284 15.55 19.61 1.19
N LEU A 285 15.57 19.28 -0.11
CA LEU A 285 14.40 18.73 -0.80
C LEU A 285 13.96 17.39 -0.19
N LYS A 286 14.88 16.42 -0.03
CA LYS A 286 14.52 15.11 0.51
C LYS A 286 13.97 15.21 1.94
N GLN A 287 14.54 16.08 2.77
CA GLN A 287 14.07 16.32 4.14
C GLN A 287 12.67 16.93 4.15
N LYS A 288 12.39 17.87 3.24
CA LYS A 288 11.06 18.49 3.07
C LYS A 288 10.03 17.48 2.56
N LEU A 289 10.38 16.64 1.59
CA LEU A 289 9.52 15.54 1.11
C LEU A 289 9.17 14.58 2.25
N ALA A 290 10.18 14.08 2.97
CA ALA A 290 9.98 13.18 4.10
C ALA A 290 9.17 13.84 5.23
N LYS A 291 9.37 15.14 5.48
CA LYS A 291 8.58 15.91 6.46
C LYS A 291 7.12 16.04 6.01
N ALA A 292 6.86 16.40 4.75
CA ALA A 292 5.52 16.52 4.21
C ALA A 292 4.74 15.18 4.28
N MET A 293 5.42 14.06 4.04
CA MET A 293 4.83 12.72 4.22
C MET A 293 4.51 12.42 5.68
N ARG A 294 5.45 12.67 6.61
CA ARG A 294 5.24 12.47 8.05
C ARG A 294 4.11 13.32 8.62
N GLU A 295 3.91 14.51 8.07
CA GLU A 295 2.86 15.46 8.49
C GLU A 295 1.53 15.29 7.74
N ASN A 296 1.38 14.25 6.91
CA ASN A 296 0.21 14.01 6.05
C ASN A 296 -0.13 15.17 5.11
N ARG A 297 0.83 16.05 4.82
CA ARG A 297 0.63 17.17 3.89
C ARG A 297 0.62 16.71 2.45
N ALA A 298 1.44 15.71 2.11
CA ALA A 298 1.46 15.10 0.79
C ALA A 298 1.98 13.66 0.85
N GLU A 299 1.52 12.83 -0.08
CA GLU A 299 2.13 11.56 -0.43
C GLU A 299 3.12 11.77 -1.58
N VAL A 300 4.20 10.98 -1.63
CA VAL A 300 5.23 11.09 -2.67
C VAL A 300 5.37 9.77 -3.42
N LEU A 301 5.11 9.82 -4.73
CA LEU A 301 5.28 8.73 -5.66
C LEU A 301 6.43 9.01 -6.60
N ILE A 302 7.28 8.02 -6.83
CA ILE A 302 8.43 8.12 -7.73
C ILE A 302 8.17 7.22 -8.94
N LEU A 303 8.10 7.81 -10.13
CA LEU A 303 8.08 7.05 -11.37
C LEU A 303 9.46 6.46 -11.63
N SER A 304 9.54 5.14 -11.70
CA SER A 304 10.79 4.38 -11.69
C SER A 304 10.99 3.61 -12.97
N GLY A 305 12.14 3.76 -13.63
CA GLY A 305 12.44 3.03 -14.86
C GLY A 305 12.40 1.50 -14.69
N GLY A 306 12.93 1.00 -13.56
CA GLY A 306 12.96 -0.45 -13.28
C GLY A 306 11.72 -0.96 -12.53
N TYR A 307 11.03 -0.10 -11.77
CA TYR A 307 9.91 -0.52 -10.92
C TYR A 307 8.52 0.02 -11.34
N GLY A 308 8.46 0.83 -12.39
CA GLY A 308 7.26 1.49 -12.91
C GLY A 308 6.86 2.69 -12.05
N MET A 309 6.35 2.42 -10.86
CA MET A 309 6.10 3.41 -9.81
C MET A 309 6.40 2.80 -8.44
N VAL A 310 6.92 3.61 -7.52
CA VAL A 310 7.22 3.22 -6.14
C VAL A 310 6.86 4.36 -5.20
N LEU A 311 6.45 4.06 -3.97
CA LEU A 311 6.35 5.09 -2.93
C LEU A 311 7.75 5.60 -2.55
N ALA A 312 7.86 6.84 -2.07
CA ALA A 312 9.14 7.38 -1.63
C ALA A 312 9.79 6.59 -0.47
N ASP A 313 8.98 5.95 0.36
CA ASP A 313 9.36 5.04 1.43
C ASP A 313 9.23 3.56 1.04
N GLU A 314 9.00 3.23 -0.23
CA GLU A 314 9.04 1.83 -0.71
C GLU A 314 10.48 1.40 -0.92
N CYS A 315 10.79 0.17 -0.51
CA CYS A 315 12.13 -0.38 -0.61
C CYS A 315 12.46 -0.77 -2.05
N ILE A 316 13.54 -0.21 -2.60
CA ILE A 316 14.11 -0.59 -3.88
C ILE A 316 15.56 -1.08 -3.71
N ARG A 317 16.03 -1.85 -4.68
CA ARG A 317 17.46 -2.15 -4.85
C ARG A 317 18.05 -1.27 -5.95
N ASP A 318 19.37 -1.24 -6.07
CA ASP A 318 19.98 -0.61 -7.24
C ASP A 318 19.62 -1.38 -8.51
N TYR A 319 19.47 -0.65 -9.60
CA TYR A 319 19.08 -1.18 -10.91
C TYR A 319 19.56 -0.28 -12.04
N GLU A 320 19.70 -0.85 -13.24
CA GLU A 320 20.12 -0.13 -14.45
C GLU A 320 19.03 -0.20 -15.51
N ALA A 321 18.01 0.65 -15.36
CA ALA A 321 16.90 0.77 -16.31
C ALA A 321 16.45 2.22 -16.44
N ARG A 322 16.34 2.70 -17.68
CA ARG A 322 15.73 4.00 -17.98
C ARG A 322 14.22 3.87 -18.02
N MET A 323 13.51 4.96 -17.77
CA MET A 323 12.07 4.99 -18.01
C MET A 323 11.82 4.75 -19.51
N ASN A 324 10.96 3.78 -19.82
CA ASN A 324 10.54 3.43 -21.17
C ASN A 324 9.01 3.49 -21.25
N ALA A 325 8.48 4.52 -21.90
CA ALA A 325 7.04 4.75 -21.95
C ALA A 325 6.30 3.65 -22.71
N ALA A 326 6.86 3.11 -23.79
CA ALA A 326 6.24 2.03 -24.57
C ALA A 326 6.13 0.75 -23.73
N TYR A 327 7.21 0.36 -23.05
CA TYR A 327 7.23 -0.78 -22.14
C TYR A 327 6.19 -0.64 -21.04
N TRP A 328 6.21 0.47 -20.29
CA TRP A 328 5.31 0.64 -19.16
C TRP A 328 3.85 0.87 -19.58
N THR A 329 3.59 1.37 -20.80
CA THR A 329 2.22 1.41 -21.34
C THR A 329 1.71 0.01 -21.68
N ARG A 330 2.56 -0.89 -22.19
CA ARG A 330 2.18 -2.31 -22.40
C ARG A 330 1.77 -3.00 -21.11
N TYR A 331 2.40 -2.64 -19.99
CA TYR A 331 2.04 -3.09 -18.64
C TYR A 331 1.06 -2.15 -17.92
N ARG A 332 0.28 -1.36 -18.67
CA ARG A 332 -0.86 -0.57 -18.17
C ARG A 332 -0.52 0.36 -17.00
N LEU A 333 0.72 0.85 -16.93
CA LEU A 333 1.14 1.78 -15.87
C LEU A 333 0.26 3.05 -15.79
N PRO A 334 -0.25 3.62 -16.90
CA PRO A 334 -1.21 4.72 -16.81
C PRO A 334 -2.48 4.39 -16.02
N GLU A 335 -3.05 3.20 -16.22
CA GLU A 335 -4.23 2.73 -15.50
C GLU A 335 -3.92 2.35 -14.05
N VAL A 336 -2.72 1.83 -13.80
CA VAL A 336 -2.20 1.58 -12.44
C VAL A 336 -2.10 2.88 -11.65
N LEU A 337 -1.55 3.93 -12.25
CA LEU A 337 -1.50 5.26 -11.65
C LEU A 337 -2.90 5.79 -11.34
N ARG A 338 -3.84 5.63 -12.28
CA ARG A 338 -5.24 6.05 -12.09
C ARG A 338 -5.89 5.31 -10.91
N GLU A 339 -5.77 3.99 -10.82
CA GLU A 339 -6.31 3.22 -9.68
C GLU A 339 -5.73 3.68 -8.35
N PHE A 340 -4.40 3.84 -8.28
CA PHE A 340 -3.73 4.31 -7.08
C PHE A 340 -4.28 5.67 -6.62
N ILE A 341 -4.44 6.61 -7.55
CA ILE A 341 -4.95 7.95 -7.26
C ILE A 341 -6.40 7.91 -6.78
N ALA A 342 -7.25 7.12 -7.44
CA ALA A 342 -8.65 6.95 -7.08
C ALA A 342 -8.81 6.36 -5.67
N ARG A 343 -8.18 5.21 -5.40
CA ARG A 343 -8.31 4.50 -4.11
C ARG A 343 -7.74 5.29 -2.94
N ARG A 344 -6.67 6.04 -3.18
CA ARG A 344 -6.08 6.92 -2.15
C ARG A 344 -6.86 8.22 -1.99
N GLY A 345 -7.84 8.54 -2.85
CA GLY A 345 -8.74 9.67 -2.63
C GLY A 345 -8.02 11.02 -2.63
N PHE A 346 -6.92 11.15 -3.40
CA PHE A 346 -6.23 12.43 -3.50
C PHE A 346 -7.14 13.45 -4.19
N ARG A 347 -7.15 14.69 -3.70
CA ARG A 347 -7.87 15.82 -4.30
C ARG A 347 -6.97 16.63 -5.23
N ARG A 348 -5.65 16.66 -4.95
CA ARG A 348 -4.68 17.44 -5.74
C ARG A 348 -3.47 16.60 -6.12
N VAL A 349 -3.10 16.62 -7.39
CA VAL A 349 -1.93 15.89 -7.92
C VAL A 349 -0.99 16.88 -8.60
N TYR A 350 0.28 16.89 -8.19
CA TYR A 350 1.34 17.65 -8.84
C TYR A 350 2.44 16.72 -9.29
N ALA A 351 2.64 16.63 -10.60
CA ALA A 351 3.71 15.87 -11.19
C ALA A 351 4.80 16.81 -11.72
N ALA A 352 6.07 16.43 -11.59
CA ALA A 352 7.20 17.17 -12.16
C ALA A 352 7.93 16.28 -13.16
N ALA A 353 8.05 16.68 -14.41
CA ALA A 353 8.84 15.96 -15.41
C ALA A 353 9.34 16.89 -16.52
N ALA A 354 10.44 16.54 -17.17
CA ALA A 354 10.89 17.28 -18.35
C ALA A 354 9.96 16.98 -19.53
N ARG A 355 9.66 18.00 -20.34
CA ARG A 355 8.55 18.02 -21.30
C ARG A 355 8.54 16.84 -22.28
N THR A 356 9.72 16.42 -22.73
CA THR A 356 9.97 15.42 -23.79
C THR A 356 10.35 14.05 -23.24
N THR A 357 10.29 13.84 -21.91
CA THR A 357 10.69 12.56 -21.30
C THR A 357 9.57 11.54 -21.26
N ASP A 358 9.94 10.26 -21.22
CA ASP A 358 9.00 9.15 -21.06
C ASP A 358 8.17 9.24 -19.78
N TYR A 359 8.66 9.91 -18.73
CA TYR A 359 7.88 10.24 -17.54
C TYR A 359 6.66 11.11 -17.91
N ALA A 360 6.89 12.20 -18.66
CA ALA A 360 5.82 13.08 -19.11
C ALA A 360 4.87 12.36 -20.09
N THR A 361 5.41 11.50 -20.96
CA THR A 361 4.61 10.66 -21.86
C THR A 361 3.65 9.74 -21.09
N ILE A 362 4.13 9.02 -20.06
CA ILE A 362 3.29 8.16 -19.22
C ILE A 362 2.23 9.00 -18.50
N LEU A 363 2.63 10.12 -17.90
CA LEU A 363 1.71 11.00 -17.17
C LEU A 363 0.61 11.56 -18.05
N ARG A 364 0.89 11.90 -19.31
CA ARG A 364 -0.13 12.35 -20.28
C ARG A 364 -1.08 11.24 -20.74
N ARG A 365 -0.69 9.96 -20.60
CA ARG A 365 -1.51 8.80 -20.96
C ARG A 365 -2.42 8.32 -19.83
N VAL A 366 -2.24 8.82 -18.60
CA VAL A 366 -3.12 8.47 -17.49
C VAL A 366 -4.55 8.94 -17.84
N PRO A 367 -5.59 8.10 -17.66
CA PRO A 367 -6.98 8.47 -17.91
C PRO A 367 -7.53 9.43 -16.83
N TRP A 368 -7.02 10.66 -16.86
CA TRP A 368 -7.31 11.73 -15.90
C TRP A 368 -8.79 12.12 -15.85
N GLN A 369 -9.49 12.02 -16.98
CA GLN A 369 -10.92 12.29 -17.09
C GLN A 369 -11.78 11.42 -16.17
N GLU A 370 -11.36 10.18 -15.89
CA GLU A 370 -12.06 9.26 -14.97
C GLU A 370 -11.91 9.68 -13.49
N LEU A 371 -10.98 10.58 -13.21
CA LEU A 371 -10.71 11.12 -11.87
C LEU A 371 -11.34 12.50 -11.65
N SER A 372 -12.05 13.05 -12.65
CA SER A 372 -12.60 14.42 -12.63
C SER A 372 -13.63 14.67 -11.53
N GLY A 373 -14.37 13.64 -11.10
CA GLY A 373 -15.31 13.73 -9.97
C GLY A 373 -14.64 13.78 -8.59
N GLN A 374 -13.35 13.45 -8.51
CA GLN A 374 -12.59 13.38 -7.25
C GLN A 374 -11.53 14.47 -7.14
N LEU A 375 -10.79 14.72 -8.23
CA LEU A 375 -9.70 15.66 -8.26
C LEU A 375 -10.25 17.09 -8.35
N GLU A 376 -9.68 17.99 -7.57
CA GLU A 376 -9.79 19.44 -7.73
C GLU A 376 -8.75 19.96 -8.73
N GLN A 377 -7.58 19.31 -8.76
CA GLN A 377 -6.45 19.76 -9.57
C GLN A 377 -5.52 18.59 -9.90
N ALA A 378 -5.12 18.48 -11.17
CA ALA A 378 -3.99 17.67 -11.59
C ALA A 378 -3.10 18.50 -12.53
N ILE A 379 -1.85 18.73 -12.13
CA ILE A 379 -0.91 19.55 -12.88
C ILE A 379 0.37 18.78 -13.13
N LEU A 380 0.80 18.78 -14.38
CA LEU A 380 2.14 18.41 -14.80
C LEU A 380 2.99 19.68 -14.97
N CYS A 381 3.91 19.89 -14.04
CA CYS A 381 4.91 20.94 -14.12
C CYS A 381 6.01 20.49 -15.07
N THR A 382 6.11 21.13 -16.24
CA THR A 382 7.16 20.84 -17.21
C THR A 382 8.20 21.94 -17.27
N ILE A 383 9.45 21.52 -17.46
CA ILE A 383 10.57 22.41 -17.76
C ILE A 383 10.95 22.14 -19.20
N ALA A 384 11.06 23.21 -19.98
CA ALA A 384 11.54 23.16 -21.36
C ALA A 384 13.00 22.68 -21.38
N ASP A 385 13.35 21.92 -22.42
CA ASP A 385 14.72 21.50 -22.62
C ASP A 385 15.61 22.74 -22.79
N VAL A 386 16.71 22.81 -22.02
CA VAL A 386 17.65 23.93 -22.09
C VAL A 386 18.55 23.70 -23.31
N PRO A 387 18.61 24.64 -24.28
CA PRO A 387 19.57 24.54 -25.38
C PRO A 387 21.01 24.65 -24.85
N GLY A 388 21.87 23.69 -25.24
CA GLY A 388 23.26 23.62 -24.78
C GLY A 388 23.55 22.44 -23.84
N GLY A 389 24.81 22.01 -23.79
CA GLY A 389 25.25 20.90 -22.93
C GLY A 389 24.89 21.13 -21.46
N GLY A 390 24.60 20.06 -20.72
CA GLY A 390 24.26 20.13 -19.28
C GLY A 390 22.77 20.00 -18.94
N ALA A 391 21.88 19.85 -19.93
CA ALA A 391 20.45 19.60 -19.71
C ALA A 391 20.18 18.41 -18.75
N GLN A 392 21.02 17.38 -18.78
CA GLN A 392 20.94 16.21 -17.89
C GLN A 392 21.14 16.52 -16.40
N GLN A 393 21.69 17.69 -16.04
CA GLN A 393 21.84 18.14 -14.66
C GLN A 393 20.95 19.34 -14.34
N LEU A 394 20.89 20.32 -15.25
CA LEU A 394 20.12 21.56 -15.06
C LEU A 394 18.61 21.30 -15.00
N VAL A 395 18.07 20.48 -15.89
CA VAL A 395 16.63 20.22 -15.94
C VAL A 395 16.17 19.44 -14.69
N PRO A 396 16.81 18.32 -14.27
CA PRO A 396 16.42 17.66 -13.02
C PRO A 396 16.58 18.54 -11.78
N ARG A 397 17.62 19.38 -11.70
CA ARG A 397 17.79 20.33 -10.59
C ARG A 397 16.64 21.32 -10.54
N ALA A 398 16.26 21.92 -11.66
CA ALA A 398 15.15 22.85 -11.73
C ALA A 398 13.80 22.18 -11.40
N LEU A 399 13.61 20.91 -11.77
CA LEU A 399 12.45 20.11 -11.34
C LEU A 399 12.43 19.95 -9.81
N GLY A 400 13.59 19.68 -9.19
CA GLY A 400 13.70 19.61 -7.73
C GLY A 400 13.39 20.94 -7.04
N GLU A 401 13.78 22.07 -7.65
CA GLU A 401 13.41 23.41 -7.16
C GLU A 401 11.90 23.66 -7.25
N VAL A 402 11.25 23.25 -8.34
CA VAL A 402 9.78 23.32 -8.48
C VAL A 402 9.08 22.53 -7.36
N VAL A 403 9.50 21.29 -7.13
CA VAL A 403 8.92 20.45 -6.07
C VAL A 403 9.16 21.06 -4.68
N ARG A 404 10.35 21.62 -4.44
CA ARG A 404 10.65 22.34 -3.19
C ARG A 404 9.75 23.56 -3.01
N THR A 405 9.59 24.37 -4.04
CA THR A 405 8.73 25.56 -4.03
C THR A 405 7.29 25.18 -3.73
N LEU A 406 6.76 24.12 -4.36
CA LEU A 406 5.42 23.61 -4.05
C LEU A 406 5.26 23.23 -2.58
N ILE A 407 6.24 22.55 -1.99
CA ILE A 407 6.15 22.19 -0.56
C ILE A 407 6.18 23.44 0.31
N ASP A 408 7.09 24.37 0.02
CA ASP A 408 7.30 25.59 0.81
C ASP A 408 6.13 26.57 0.69
N SER A 409 5.44 26.59 -0.45
CA SER A 409 4.24 27.40 -0.68
C SER A 409 2.94 26.73 -0.23
N ASN A 410 3.02 25.58 0.46
CA ASN A 410 1.84 24.79 0.83
C ASN A 410 0.96 24.40 -0.39
N PHE A 411 1.63 24.03 -1.47
CA PHE A 411 1.07 23.59 -2.75
C PHE A 411 0.32 24.70 -3.50
N ASP A 412 0.64 25.96 -3.23
CA ASP A 412 0.18 27.10 -4.03
C ASP A 412 0.97 27.17 -5.35
N THR A 413 0.27 26.90 -6.45
CA THR A 413 0.85 26.88 -7.81
C THR A 413 1.10 28.27 -8.39
N SER A 414 0.52 29.33 -7.82
CA SER A 414 0.82 30.71 -8.24
C SER A 414 2.29 31.08 -8.03
N ARG A 415 2.97 30.38 -7.10
CA ARG A 415 4.40 30.52 -6.81
C ARG A 415 5.32 29.86 -7.84
N LEU A 416 4.76 29.18 -8.85
CA LEU A 416 5.52 28.58 -9.96
C LEU A 416 5.59 29.51 -11.19
N ALA A 417 5.45 30.83 -11.00
CA ALA A 417 5.52 31.82 -12.07
C ALA A 417 6.77 31.63 -12.95
N GLY A 418 6.58 31.72 -14.28
CA GLY A 418 7.64 31.51 -15.27
C GLY A 418 7.93 30.04 -15.63
N ARG A 419 7.14 29.08 -15.13
CA ARG A 419 7.20 27.66 -15.51
C ARG A 419 5.98 27.26 -16.35
N THR A 420 6.15 26.26 -17.21
CA THR A 420 5.04 25.68 -17.97
C THR A 420 4.26 24.73 -17.07
N LEU A 421 2.98 25.04 -16.86
CA LEU A 421 2.05 24.20 -16.10
C LEU A 421 1.03 23.60 -17.07
N GLU A 422 1.15 22.30 -17.34
CA GLU A 422 0.18 21.54 -18.13
C GLU A 422 -0.94 21.05 -17.20
N ARG A 423 -2.18 21.49 -17.41
CA ARG A 423 -3.33 20.97 -16.65
C ARG A 423 -3.75 19.63 -17.23
N LEU A 424 -3.65 18.58 -16.41
CA LEU A 424 -4.01 17.20 -16.77
C LEU A 424 -5.50 16.90 -16.54
N VAL A 425 -6.11 17.59 -15.55
CA VAL A 425 -7.56 17.62 -15.32
C VAL A 425 -8.00 19.08 -15.27
N VAL A 426 -9.10 19.40 -15.95
CA VAL A 426 -9.81 20.66 -15.77
C VAL A 426 -11.07 20.37 -14.97
N VAL A 427 -11.12 20.88 -13.74
CA VAL A 427 -12.32 20.82 -12.91
C VAL A 427 -13.00 22.16 -13.08
N CYS A 428 -14.11 22.19 -13.83
CA CYS A 428 -14.92 23.38 -13.95
C CYS A 428 -15.63 23.65 -12.62
N HIS A 429 -14.96 24.32 -11.68
CA HIS A 429 -15.60 24.82 -10.45
C HIS A 429 -16.62 25.96 -10.74
N ASP A 430 -16.66 26.48 -11.98
CA ASP A 430 -17.52 27.61 -12.36
C ASP A 430 -18.79 27.25 -13.16
N MET A 431 -19.08 25.97 -13.41
CA MET A 431 -20.32 25.57 -14.12
C MET A 431 -21.54 25.35 -13.22
N LEU A 432 -21.43 25.59 -11.89
CA LEU A 432 -22.57 25.56 -10.96
C LEU A 432 -23.16 26.96 -10.65
N ARG A 433 -22.72 28.01 -11.33
CA ARG A 433 -23.50 29.24 -11.43
C ARG A 433 -24.04 29.33 -12.85
N PRO A 434 -25.38 29.26 -13.06
CA PRO A 434 -25.91 29.60 -14.37
C PRO A 434 -25.40 31.00 -14.72
N PRO A 435 -24.94 31.25 -15.96
CA PRO A 435 -24.64 32.61 -16.39
C PRO A 435 -25.90 33.45 -16.14
N ARG A 436 -25.75 34.60 -15.47
CA ARG A 436 -26.87 35.53 -15.34
C ARG A 436 -27.31 35.88 -16.77
N PRO A 437 -28.56 35.59 -17.17
CA PRO A 437 -29.00 35.94 -18.50
C PRO A 437 -28.99 37.47 -18.61
N LYS A 438 -28.17 38.01 -19.53
CA LYS A 438 -28.39 39.37 -20.01
C LYS A 438 -29.61 39.31 -20.91
N ARG A 439 -30.70 39.97 -20.50
CA ARG A 439 -31.83 40.24 -21.39
C ARG A 439 -31.32 41.11 -22.53
N LEU A 440 -31.25 40.55 -23.73
CA LEU A 440 -31.43 41.30 -24.96
C LEU A 440 -32.87 41.01 -25.39
N GLY A 441 -33.60 42.07 -25.75
CA GLY A 441 -35.03 41.99 -26.08
C GLY A 441 -35.32 40.98 -27.19
N ASP A 442 -36.57 40.50 -27.20
CA ASP A 442 -37.19 39.61 -28.18
C ASP A 442 -36.44 38.29 -28.44
N GLY A 443 -36.53 37.39 -27.46
CA GLY A 443 -36.71 35.96 -27.71
C GLY A 443 -35.54 35.15 -28.24
N MET A 444 -34.29 35.66 -28.27
CA MET A 444 -33.14 34.90 -28.76
C MET A 444 -31.94 34.96 -27.79
N LEU A 445 -31.37 33.78 -27.45
CA LEU A 445 -30.15 33.64 -26.64
C LEU A 445 -28.97 33.25 -27.56
N ASP A 446 -27.86 33.99 -27.48
CA ASP A 446 -26.60 33.67 -28.17
C ASP A 446 -25.59 33.03 -27.20
N ILE A 447 -25.13 31.82 -27.52
CA ILE A 447 -24.12 31.05 -26.78
C ILE A 447 -23.06 30.40 -27.70
N GLY A 448 -22.72 31.03 -28.84
CA GLY A 448 -21.58 30.59 -29.67
C GLY A 448 -21.88 29.39 -30.59
N GLN A 449 -20.87 28.55 -30.89
CA GLN A 449 -20.82 27.62 -32.05
C GLN A 449 -21.81 26.43 -32.05
N SER A 450 -22.95 26.50 -31.36
CA SER A 450 -24.00 25.48 -31.45
C SER A 450 -25.36 26.15 -31.43
N LYS A 451 -26.13 26.00 -32.52
CA LYS A 451 -27.51 26.48 -32.60
C LYS A 451 -28.43 25.48 -31.89
N MET A 452 -29.01 25.86 -30.75
CA MET A 452 -30.15 25.15 -30.14
C MET A 452 -31.45 25.80 -30.64
N MET A 453 -32.41 24.99 -31.10
CA MET A 453 -33.80 25.43 -31.16
C MET A 453 -34.53 24.93 -29.90
N VAL A 454 -35.18 25.86 -29.21
CA VAL A 454 -36.11 25.55 -28.12
C VAL A 454 -37.51 25.61 -28.70
N GLY A 455 -38.16 24.46 -28.85
CA GLY A 455 -39.58 24.37 -29.18
C GLY A 455 -40.38 24.10 -27.90
N SER A 456 -41.45 24.86 -27.68
CA SER A 456 -42.43 24.64 -26.62
C SER A 456 -43.58 23.79 -27.13
N TRP A 457 -43.96 22.76 -26.37
CA TRP A 457 -45.31 22.20 -26.41
C TRP A 457 -45.82 22.06 -24.98
N GLU A 458 -47.11 22.32 -24.80
CA GLU A 458 -47.76 22.47 -23.50
C GLU A 458 -47.71 21.18 -22.67
N GLU A 459 -47.64 21.37 -21.34
CA GLU A 459 -47.60 20.35 -20.28
C GLU A 459 -46.22 19.76 -19.91
N GLY A 460 -45.36 20.63 -19.35
CA GLY A 460 -44.82 20.36 -18.00
C GLY A 460 -43.57 19.51 -17.81
N ASN A 461 -42.89 19.01 -18.85
CA ASN A 461 -41.57 18.35 -18.70
C ASN A 461 -40.54 18.88 -19.73
N GLN A 462 -39.41 19.43 -19.24
CA GLN A 462 -38.28 19.86 -20.09
C GLN A 462 -37.37 18.67 -20.41
N TRP A 463 -37.13 18.41 -21.69
CA TRP A 463 -36.05 17.53 -22.17
C TRP A 463 -35.10 18.30 -23.07
N LEU A 464 -33.79 18.12 -22.86
CA LEU A 464 -32.72 18.64 -23.71
C LEU A 464 -32.42 17.61 -24.81
N TRP A 465 -32.62 17.99 -26.08
CA TRP A 465 -32.16 17.19 -27.21
C TRP A 465 -30.75 17.63 -27.62
N PHE A 466 -29.81 16.69 -27.62
CA PHE A 466 -28.50 16.88 -28.25
C PHE A 466 -28.60 16.44 -29.71
N ILE A 467 -28.43 17.37 -30.65
CA ILE A 467 -28.21 17.00 -32.05
C ILE A 467 -26.70 16.85 -32.24
N ASN A 468 -26.26 15.62 -32.50
CA ASN A 468 -24.88 15.35 -32.93
C ASN A 468 -24.74 15.78 -34.41
N PRO A 469 -23.82 16.69 -34.78
CA PRO A 469 -23.75 17.22 -36.16
C PRO A 469 -23.26 16.21 -37.22
N ALA A 470 -23.00 14.96 -36.85
CA ALA A 470 -22.34 13.98 -37.72
C ALA A 470 -23.28 12.87 -38.28
N GLU A 471 -24.58 12.88 -38.00
CA GLU A 471 -25.51 11.89 -38.56
C GLU A 471 -26.57 12.56 -39.44
N SER A 472 -26.33 12.57 -40.75
CA SER A 472 -27.33 12.97 -41.75
C SER A 472 -28.25 11.79 -42.08
N THR A 473 -29.22 11.49 -41.22
CA THR A 473 -30.57 10.95 -41.55
C THR A 473 -31.32 10.53 -40.28
N PRO A 474 -32.60 10.90 -40.09
CA PRO A 474 -33.40 10.38 -38.97
C PRO A 474 -33.91 8.97 -39.29
N ARG A 475 -33.62 7.99 -38.42
CA ARG A 475 -34.33 6.70 -38.42
C ARG A 475 -35.58 6.82 -37.56
N HIS A 476 -36.74 6.59 -38.17
CA HIS A 476 -37.99 6.33 -37.46
C HIS A 476 -38.04 4.84 -37.10
N GLU A 477 -38.05 4.50 -35.81
CA GLU A 477 -38.60 3.22 -35.33
C GLU A 477 -39.52 3.50 -34.14
N PRO A 478 -40.77 2.99 -34.13
CA PRO A 478 -41.70 3.19 -33.05
C PRO A 478 -41.47 2.14 -31.96
N TYR A 479 -41.14 2.56 -30.73
CA TYR A 479 -41.26 1.68 -29.57
C TYR A 479 -42.66 1.78 -28.98
N ALA A 480 -43.22 0.60 -28.77
CA ALA A 480 -44.61 0.31 -28.48
C ALA A 480 -45.11 0.87 -27.15
N SER A 481 -46.39 1.21 -27.19
CA SER A 481 -47.31 1.51 -26.09
C SER A 481 -47.30 0.49 -24.96
N CYS A 482 -47.26 0.98 -23.71
CA CYS A 482 -48.00 0.42 -22.58
C CYS A 482 -48.30 1.58 -21.61
N LEU A 483 -49.56 2.03 -21.61
CA LEU A 483 -50.15 2.95 -20.63
C LEU A 483 -50.87 2.14 -19.51
N PRO A 484 -51.34 2.78 -18.43
CA PRO A 484 -51.18 2.35 -17.05
C PRO A 484 -52.46 1.80 -16.41
N GLY A 485 -52.35 1.32 -15.18
CA GLY A 485 -53.51 1.04 -14.33
C GLY A 485 -53.10 0.83 -12.87
N GLU A 486 -52.98 1.93 -12.12
CA GLU A 486 -53.19 1.91 -10.67
C GLU A 486 -54.70 1.73 -10.43
N SER A 487 -55.05 0.70 -9.66
CA SER A 487 -56.33 0.57 -9.00
C SER A 487 -56.06 0.46 -7.50
N THR A 488 -56.38 1.51 -6.75
CA THR A 488 -56.75 1.43 -5.32
C THR A 488 -58.22 0.99 -5.21
N PRO A 489 -58.67 0.41 -4.08
CA PRO A 489 -58.18 0.56 -2.70
C PRO A 489 -57.16 -0.47 -2.22
#